data_AF-W6NMN1-F1
#
_entry.id   AF-W6NMN1-F1
#
_cell.length_a   1.000
_cell.length_b   1.000
_cell.length_c   1.000
_cell.angle_alpha   90.00
_cell.angle_beta   90.00
_cell.angle_gamma   90.00
#
_symmetry.space_group_name_H-M   'P 1'
#
loop_
_entity.id
_entity.type
_entity.pdbx_description
1 polymer ?
#
loop_
_entity_poly.entity_id
_entity_poly.type
_entity_poly.pdbx_seq_one_letter_code
_entity_poly.pdbx_strand_id
1 'polypeptide(L)' 'INIEQALAHPYLEQYYDPNDEPVCEEPFTYEMELDDLPKEKLKELIWQEAELHHTRMQEEAAKAAVQ' A
#
# COMPACT_ATOMS: atom_id res chain seq x y z
N ILE A 1 -23.92 6.61 -7.01
CA ILE A 1 -23.38 5.28 -6.72
C ILE A 1 -22.02 5.47 -6.06
N ASN A 2 -21.85 5.01 -4.83
CA ASN A 2 -20.54 4.92 -4.21
C ASN A 2 -19.87 3.57 -4.59
N ILE A 3 -18.61 3.37 -4.25
CA ILE A 3 -17.84 2.19 -4.67
C ILE A 3 -18.49 0.90 -4.14
N GLU A 4 -18.91 0.88 -2.87
CA GLU A 4 -19.59 -0.26 -2.24
C GLU A 4 -20.89 -0.64 -2.98
N GLN A 5 -21.70 0.37 -3.35
CA GLN A 5 -22.93 0.17 -4.13
C GLN A 5 -22.65 -0.32 -5.56
N ALA A 6 -21.49 0.02 -6.13
CA ALA A 6 -21.07 -0.45 -7.44
C ALA A 6 -20.60 -1.91 -7.38
N LEU A 7 -19.87 -2.30 -6.33
CA LEU A 7 -19.38 -3.66 -6.12
C LEU A 7 -20.53 -4.64 -5.86
N ALA A 8 -21.55 -4.21 -5.10
CA ALA A 8 -22.78 -4.99 -4.88
C ALA A 8 -23.76 -5.00 -6.08
N HIS A 9 -23.38 -4.47 -7.25
CA HIS A 9 -24.27 -4.41 -8.41
C HIS A 9 -24.44 -5.81 -9.05
N PRO A 10 -25.63 -6.20 -9.54
CA PRO A 10 -25.90 -7.53 -10.12
C PRO A 10 -24.95 -7.94 -11.27
N TYR A 11 -24.34 -6.97 -11.94
CA TYR A 11 -23.34 -7.22 -12.98
C TYR A 11 -22.04 -7.85 -12.43
N LEU A 12 -21.66 -7.53 -11.19
CA LEU A 12 -20.44 -7.98 -10.53
C LEU A 12 -20.71 -9.08 -9.48
N GLU A 13 -21.95 -9.54 -9.33
CA GLU A 13 -22.35 -10.53 -8.30
C GLU A 13 -21.50 -11.81 -8.32
N GLN A 14 -21.03 -12.24 -9.50
CA GLN A 14 -20.18 -13.43 -9.63
C GLN A 14 -18.74 -13.22 -9.10
N TYR A 15 -18.33 -11.98 -8.85
CA TYR A 15 -16.98 -11.60 -8.42
C TYR A 15 -16.95 -10.91 -7.05
N TYR A 16 -18.09 -10.47 -6.53
CA TYR A 16 -18.18 -9.75 -5.27
C TYR A 16 -17.97 -10.70 -4.08
N ASP A 17 -16.86 -10.50 -3.35
CA ASP A 17 -16.60 -11.16 -2.06
C ASP A 17 -16.14 -10.12 -1.03
N PRO A 18 -16.98 -9.78 -0.03
CA PRO A 18 -16.63 -8.84 1.02
C PRO A 18 -15.38 -9.24 1.83
N ASN A 19 -15.00 -10.52 1.83
CA ASN A 19 -13.82 -11.00 2.57
C ASN A 19 -12.51 -10.84 1.78
N ASP A 20 -12.59 -10.66 0.44
CA ASP A 20 -11.43 -10.45 -0.44
C ASP A 20 -11.29 -8.97 -0.88
N GLU A 21 -12.14 -8.10 -0.33
CA GLU A 21 -12.18 -6.65 -0.62
C GLU A 21 -11.87 -5.83 0.66
N PRO A 22 -10.63 -5.86 1.18
CA PRO A 22 -10.28 -5.15 2.41
C PRO A 22 -10.25 -3.63 2.20
N VAL A 23 -10.66 -2.90 3.24
CA VAL A 23 -10.48 -1.46 3.33
C VAL A 23 -9.16 -1.18 4.05
N CYS A 24 -8.43 -0.17 3.58
CA CYS A 24 -7.21 0.28 4.24
C CYS A 24 -7.54 0.92 5.61
N GLU A 25 -7.03 0.34 6.70
CA GLU A 25 -7.26 0.84 8.07
C GLU A 25 -6.59 2.22 8.29
N GLU A 26 -5.43 2.43 7.67
CA GLU A 26 -4.66 3.68 7.73
C GLU A 26 -4.64 4.36 6.35
N PRO A 27 -5.63 5.20 6.03
CA PRO A 27 -5.67 5.88 4.75
C PRO A 27 -4.52 6.88 4.62
N PHE A 28 -4.05 7.10 3.41
CA PHE A 28 -3.15 8.21 3.13
C PHE A 28 -3.82 9.54 3.46
N THR A 29 -3.14 10.36 4.25
CA THR A 29 -3.61 11.68 4.66
C THR A 29 -2.76 12.78 4.01
N TYR A 30 -3.29 13.99 3.97
CA TYR A 30 -2.58 15.16 3.43
C TYR A 30 -1.25 15.44 4.15
N GLU A 31 -1.13 15.06 5.43
CA GLU A 31 0.12 15.21 6.19
C GLU A 31 1.26 14.32 5.65
N MET A 32 0.92 13.33 4.82
CA MET A 32 1.86 12.45 4.13
C MET A 32 2.26 12.98 2.75
N GLU A 33 1.64 14.08 2.28
CA GLU A 33 2.03 14.76 1.05
C GLU A 33 3.30 15.58 1.31
N LEU A 34 4.38 15.25 0.59
CA LEU A 34 5.71 15.85 0.79
C LEU A 34 6.04 16.89 -0.30
N ASP A 35 5.01 17.45 -0.96
CA ASP A 35 5.14 18.28 -2.15
C ASP A 35 5.90 19.60 -1.91
N ASP A 36 5.90 20.09 -0.67
CA ASP A 36 6.62 21.32 -0.27
C ASP A 36 8.08 21.07 0.17
N LEU A 37 8.57 19.83 0.13
CA LEU A 37 9.94 19.53 0.56
C LEU A 37 10.98 19.92 -0.50
N PRO A 38 12.15 20.44 -0.07
CA PRO A 38 13.27 20.65 -0.98
C PRO A 38 13.74 19.35 -1.64
N LYS A 39 14.20 19.44 -2.88
CA LYS A 39 14.71 18.31 -3.68
C LYS A 39 15.70 17.41 -2.92
N GLU A 40 16.65 18.00 -2.20
CA GLU A 40 17.65 17.22 -1.46
C GLU A 40 17.01 16.40 -0.35
N LYS A 41 15.98 16.94 0.32
CA LYS A 41 15.27 16.21 1.36
C LYS A 41 14.45 15.06 0.80
N LEU A 42 13.78 15.28 -0.34
CA LEU A 42 13.08 14.21 -1.05
C LEU A 42 14.03 13.09 -1.47
N LYS A 43 15.22 13.43 -1.98
CA LYS A 43 16.24 12.44 -2.34
C LYS A 43 16.69 11.58 -1.16
N GLU A 44 16.89 12.20 0.01
CA GLU A 44 17.20 11.46 1.25
C GLU A 44 16.07 10.49 1.63
N LEU A 45 14.81 10.95 1.62
CA LEU A 45 13.66 10.12 2.00
C LEU A 45 13.47 8.94 1.04
N ILE A 46 13.61 9.16 -0.26
CA ILE A 46 13.56 8.10 -1.27
C ILE A 46 14.68 7.07 -1.04
N TRP A 47 15.89 7.53 -0.74
CA TRP A 47 17.00 6.63 -0.44
C TRP A 47 16.75 5.80 0.81
N GLN A 48 16.28 6.43 1.88
CA GLN A 48 15.95 5.75 3.14
C GLN A 48 14.89 4.66 2.94
N GLU A 49 13.81 4.96 2.23
CA GLU A 49 12.76 3.98 1.95
C GLU A 49 13.28 2.82 1.09
N ALA A 50 14.11 3.11 0.08
CA ALA A 50 14.72 2.07 -0.76
C ALA A 50 15.61 1.11 0.06
N GLU A 51 16.39 1.64 1.01
CA GLU A 51 17.22 0.84 1.91
C GLU A 51 16.37 -0.01 2.87
N LEU A 52 15.36 0.58 3.50
CA LEU A 52 14.43 -0.13 4.38
C LEU A 52 13.69 -1.26 3.65
N HIS A 53 13.19 -0.98 2.45
CA HIS A 53 12.54 -1.97 1.61
C HIS A 53 13.50 -3.11 1.24
N HIS A 54 14.74 -2.78 0.88
CA HIS A 54 15.75 -3.79 0.57
C HIS A 54 16.03 -4.72 1.76
N THR A 55 16.19 -4.16 2.97
CA THR A 55 16.40 -4.95 4.20
C THR A 55 15.21 -5.86 4.48
N ARG A 56 13.98 -5.34 4.42
CA ARG A 56 12.76 -6.15 4.60
C ARG A 56 12.68 -7.32 3.63
N MET A 57 13.02 -7.09 2.35
CA MET A 57 13.05 -8.14 1.33
C MET A 57 14.08 -9.24 1.62
N GLN A 58 15.26 -8.86 2.11
CA GLN A 58 16.28 -9.85 2.50
C GLN A 58 15.82 -10.68 3.71
N GLU A 59 15.20 -10.05 4.71
CA GLU A 59 14.68 -10.75 5.87
C GLU A 59 13.56 -11.72 5.52
N GLU A 60 12.64 -11.31 4.64
CA GLU A 60 11.56 -12.16 4.14
C GLU A 60 12.13 -13.36 3.34
N ALA A 61 13.11 -13.13 2.47
CA ALA A 61 13.79 -14.19 1.73
C ALA A 61 14.54 -15.17 2.65
N ALA A 62 15.20 -14.66 3.70
CA ALA A 62 15.90 -15.47 4.69
C ALA A 62 14.92 -16.33 5.50
N LYS A 63 13.78 -15.76 5.93
CA LYS A 63 12.73 -16.52 6.64
C LYS A 63 12.13 -17.61 5.75
N ALA A 64 11.83 -17.30 4.48
CA ALA A 64 11.29 -18.28 3.54
C ALA A 64 12.26 -19.44 3.24
N ALA A 65 13.58 -19.21 3.30
CA ALA A 65 14.59 -20.24 3.08
C ALA A 65 14.80 -21.19 4.29
N VAL A 66 14.33 -20.81 5.48
CA VAL A 66 14.45 -21.60 6.72
C VAL A 66 13.20 -22.46 6.99
N GLN A 67 12.10 -22.21 6.28
CA GLN A 67 10.84 -22.95 6.37
C GLN A 67 10.77 -24.09 5.34
#